data_AF-A0A0U5CE61-F1
#
_entry.id   AF-A0A0U5CE61-F1
#
_cell.length_a   1.000
_cell.length_b   1.000
_cell.length_c   1.000
_cell.angle_alpha   90.00
_cell.angle_beta   90.00
_cell.angle_gamma   90.00
#
_symmetry.space_group_name_H-M   'P 1'
#
loop_
_entity.id
_entity.type
_entity.pdbx_description
1 polymer ?
#
loop_
_entity_poly.entity_id
_entity_poly.type
_entity_poly.pdbx_seq_one_letter_code
_entity_poly.pdbx_strand_id
1 'polypeptide(L)'
;MATLALANADQMAPLDDQTSSMAAYAIYQDGEPVRALLYNSEYYTSGTRPSESYTLTDLSSASGRVTAKRLTAGYSTSRADRGQSLTIAGQTFRNGDYAMEGTAVVETGEVVDGEATFTVAASEALLVYL
;
A
#
# COMPACT_ATOMS: atom_id res chain seq x y z
N MET A 1 -7.10 -2.85 4.35
CA MET A 1 -6.50 -1.57 3.93
C MET A 1 -7.49 -0.42 3.82
N ALA A 2 -8.72 -0.65 3.33
CA ALA A 2 -9.72 0.40 3.14
C ALA A 2 -9.86 1.41 4.31
N THR A 3 -9.94 0.94 5.56
CA THR A 3 -10.05 1.82 6.74
C THR A 3 -8.89 2.79 6.88
N LEU A 4 -7.65 2.37 6.65
CA LEU A 4 -6.48 3.26 6.75
C LEU A 4 -6.38 4.21 5.56
N ALA A 5 -6.76 3.73 4.37
CA ALA A 5 -6.77 4.54 3.16
C ALA A 5 -7.80 5.66 3.26
N LEU A 6 -9.04 5.35 3.64
CA LEU A 6 -10.17 6.27 3.59
C LEU A 6 -10.41 7.06 4.89
N ALA A 7 -9.59 6.85 5.92
CA ALA A 7 -9.74 7.59 7.18
C ALA A 7 -9.60 9.10 6.94
N ASN A 8 -10.68 9.85 7.20
CA ASN A 8 -10.78 11.30 6.98
C ASN A 8 -10.60 11.72 5.51
N ALA A 9 -10.84 10.82 4.55
CA ALA A 9 -10.81 11.17 3.13
C ALA A 9 -12.19 11.58 2.63
N ASP A 10 -12.22 12.58 1.74
CA ASP A 10 -13.46 13.07 1.11
C ASP A 10 -13.62 12.54 -0.32
N GLN A 11 -12.51 12.17 -0.96
CA GLN A 11 -12.49 11.69 -2.34
C GLN A 11 -11.36 10.67 -2.57
N MET A 12 -11.59 9.78 -3.52
CA MET A 12 -10.59 8.90 -4.10
C MET A 12 -10.69 8.95 -5.62
N ALA A 13 -9.56 9.04 -6.31
CA ALA A 13 -9.50 9.08 -7.77
C ALA A 13 -8.44 8.10 -8.29
N PRO A 14 -8.70 7.37 -9.38
CA PRO A 14 -7.69 6.54 -10.02
C PRO A 14 -6.57 7.42 -10.59
N LEU A 15 -5.33 6.93 -10.52
CA LEU A 15 -4.13 7.53 -11.11
C LEU A 15 -3.67 6.76 -12.36
N ASP A 16 -4.34 5.67 -12.71
CA ASP A 16 -4.05 4.80 -13.83
C ASP A 16 -5.25 4.64 -14.77
N ASP A 17 -5.05 3.94 -15.88
CA ASP A 17 -6.10 3.67 -16.88
C ASP A 17 -7.00 2.47 -16.52
N GLN A 18 -6.69 1.76 -15.42
CA GLN A 18 -7.43 0.62 -14.88
C GLN A 18 -7.55 -0.55 -15.86
N THR A 19 -6.61 -0.69 -16.79
CA THR A 19 -6.61 -1.78 -17.79
C THR A 19 -5.77 -2.99 -17.38
N SER A 20 -5.00 -2.88 -16.29
CA SER A 20 -4.05 -3.90 -15.85
C SER A 20 -4.41 -4.48 -14.47
N SER A 21 -3.63 -5.46 -14.01
CA SER A 21 -3.68 -5.96 -12.64
C SER A 21 -3.05 -4.99 -11.62
N MET A 22 -2.47 -3.89 -12.08
CA MET A 22 -1.97 -2.82 -11.24
C MET A 22 -3.05 -1.76 -11.08
N ALA A 23 -3.13 -1.16 -9.89
CA ALA A 23 -4.00 -0.01 -9.66
C ALA A 23 -3.29 1.01 -8.77
N ALA A 24 -3.51 2.28 -9.07
CA ALA A 24 -3.04 3.38 -8.25
C ALA A 24 -4.18 4.36 -8.00
N TYR A 25 -4.33 4.82 -6.76
CA TYR A 25 -5.38 5.78 -6.39
C TYR A 25 -4.79 6.92 -5.57
N ALA A 26 -5.14 8.16 -5.90
CA ALA A 26 -4.96 9.30 -5.03
C ALA A 26 -6.16 9.41 -4.09
N ILE A 27 -5.87 9.71 -2.82
CA ILE A 27 -6.85 9.86 -1.76
C ILE A 27 -6.73 11.29 -1.25
N TYR A 28 -7.85 12.00 -1.26
CA TYR A 28 -7.91 13.42 -0.99
C TYR A 28 -8.61 13.70 0.33
N GLN A 29 -8.16 14.77 0.98
CA GLN A 29 -8.84 15.43 2.09
C GLN A 29 -8.81 16.93 1.80
N ASP A 30 -9.95 17.60 1.93
CA ASP A 30 -10.08 19.06 1.69
C ASP A 30 -9.57 19.52 0.30
N GLY A 31 -9.66 18.63 -0.70
CA GLY A 31 -9.23 18.90 -2.08
C GLY A 31 -7.75 18.66 -2.37
N GLU A 32 -6.95 18.27 -1.38
CA GLU A 32 -5.53 17.98 -1.51
C GLU A 32 -5.24 16.47 -1.39
N PRO A 33 -4.32 15.90 -2.20
CA PRO A 33 -3.96 14.51 -2.08
C PRO A 33 -3.12 14.29 -0.82
N VAL A 34 -3.64 13.50 0.12
CA VAL A 34 -2.96 13.21 1.41
C VAL A 34 -2.34 11.82 1.45
N ARG A 35 -2.81 10.91 0.59
CA ARG A 35 -2.30 9.53 0.47
C ARG A 35 -2.39 9.04 -0.98
N ALA A 36 -1.53 8.09 -1.32
CA ALA A 36 -1.65 7.29 -2.54
C ALA A 36 -1.71 5.80 -2.18
N LEU A 37 -2.65 5.06 -2.77
CA LEU A 37 -2.76 3.61 -2.66
C LEU A 37 -2.22 2.96 -3.93
N LEU A 38 -1.20 2.12 -3.79
CA LEU A 38 -0.62 1.30 -4.85
C LEU A 38 -1.02 -0.15 -4.60
N TYR A 39 -1.51 -0.86 -5.62
CA TYR A 39 -2.04 -2.21 -5.44
C TYR A 39 -1.67 -3.13 -6.60
N ASN A 40 -0.95 -4.20 -6.29
CA ASN A 40 -0.67 -5.27 -7.24
C ASN A 40 -1.64 -6.44 -7.01
N SER A 41 -2.63 -6.55 -7.91
CA SER A 41 -3.66 -7.59 -7.90
C SER A 41 -3.29 -8.85 -8.70
N GLU A 42 -2.05 -8.97 -9.16
CA GLU A 42 -1.60 -10.20 -9.83
C GLU A 42 -1.82 -11.41 -8.93
N TYR A 43 -2.36 -12.47 -9.54
CA TYR A 43 -2.65 -13.70 -8.83
C TYR A 43 -1.36 -14.51 -8.63
N TYR A 44 -1.01 -14.76 -7.37
CA TYR A 44 0.18 -15.49 -6.97
C TYR A 44 -0.11 -16.55 -5.90
N THR A 45 0.31 -17.78 -6.16
CA THR A 45 0.19 -18.91 -5.21
C THR A 45 1.49 -19.68 -4.99
N SER A 46 2.46 -19.58 -5.90
CA SER A 46 3.71 -20.37 -5.86
C SER A 46 4.70 -19.90 -6.93
N GLY A 47 5.97 -20.28 -6.78
CA GLY A 47 7.03 -19.95 -7.74
C GLY A 47 7.58 -18.55 -7.54
N THR A 48 8.11 -17.95 -8.61
CA THR A 48 8.60 -16.56 -8.59
C THR A 48 7.44 -15.60 -8.41
N ARG A 49 7.48 -14.80 -7.36
CA ARG A 49 6.47 -13.77 -7.08
C ARG A 49 6.72 -12.55 -7.98
N PRO A 50 5.78 -12.17 -8.85
CA PRO A 50 5.96 -10.99 -9.68
C PRO A 50 5.86 -9.73 -8.83
N SER A 51 6.48 -8.66 -9.32
CA SER A 51 6.52 -7.36 -8.67
C SER A 51 6.63 -6.25 -9.70
N GLU A 52 6.00 -5.12 -9.41
CA GLU A 52 5.98 -3.97 -10.30
C GLU A 52 6.51 -2.73 -9.57
N SER A 53 7.16 -1.84 -10.33
CA SER A 53 7.62 -0.56 -9.83
C SER A 53 6.62 0.53 -10.14
N TYR A 54 6.18 1.24 -9.10
CA TYR A 54 5.31 2.41 -9.19
C TYR A 54 6.14 3.66 -8.96
N THR A 55 6.15 4.58 -9.91
CA THR A 55 6.72 5.91 -9.72
C THR A 55 5.60 6.90 -9.49
N LEU A 56 5.54 7.46 -8.30
CA LEU A 56 4.68 8.60 -7.98
C LEU A 56 5.41 9.89 -8.38
N THR A 57 4.77 10.74 -9.16
CA THR A 57 5.29 12.03 -9.63
C THR A 57 4.58 13.19 -8.95
N ASP A 58 5.02 14.41 -9.22
CA ASP A 58 4.43 15.65 -8.72
C ASP A 58 4.42 15.78 -7.18
N LEU A 59 5.31 15.06 -6.49
CA LEU A 59 5.48 15.08 -5.03
C LEU A 59 6.21 16.34 -4.52
N SER A 60 6.15 17.44 -5.25
CA SER A 60 6.90 18.67 -4.98
C SER A 60 6.57 19.34 -3.64
N SER A 61 5.41 19.04 -3.06
CA SER A 61 5.00 19.48 -1.71
C SER A 61 5.57 18.59 -0.58
N ALA A 62 6.00 17.37 -0.88
CA ALA A 62 6.50 16.43 0.11
C ALA A 62 7.93 16.81 0.56
N SER A 63 8.20 16.71 1.86
CA SER A 63 9.46 17.14 2.49
C SER A 63 10.60 16.14 2.25
N GLY A 64 11.05 15.96 1.00
CA GLY A 64 12.20 15.12 0.63
C GLY A 64 12.05 13.61 0.87
N ARG A 65 11.01 13.19 1.59
CA ARG A 65 10.63 11.79 1.80
C ARG A 65 9.13 11.69 2.03
N VAL A 66 8.60 10.53 1.66
CA VAL A 66 7.26 10.07 2.01
C VAL A 66 7.36 8.81 2.86
N THR A 67 6.33 8.53 3.65
CA THR A 67 6.25 7.30 4.45
C THR A 67 5.16 6.40 3.90
N ALA A 68 5.26 5.10 4.14
CA ALA A 68 4.29 4.15 3.64
C ALA A 68 3.99 3.02 4.64
N LYS A 69 2.79 2.46 4.52
CA LYS A 69 2.36 1.24 5.23
C LYS A 69 2.00 0.16 4.21
N ARG A 70 2.67 -0.98 4.31
CA ARG A 70 2.47 -2.12 3.41
C ARG A 70 1.49 -3.13 3.99
N LEU A 71 0.49 -3.53 3.20
CA LEU A 71 -0.25 -4.77 3.39
C LEU A 71 0.49 -5.88 2.66
N THR A 72 0.84 -6.94 3.36
CA THR A 72 1.50 -8.11 2.76
C THR A 72 0.74 -9.38 3.11
N ALA A 73 0.49 -10.21 2.09
CA ALA A 73 0.09 -11.60 2.24
C ALA A 73 1.06 -12.48 1.44
N GLY A 74 1.31 -13.71 1.91
CA GLY A 74 2.24 -14.63 1.22
C GLY A 74 1.73 -15.06 -0.17
N TYR A 75 0.42 -15.13 -0.34
CA TYR A 75 -0.29 -15.58 -1.54
C TYR A 75 -1.62 -14.83 -1.70
N SER A 76 -2.16 -14.80 -2.92
CA SER A 76 -3.48 -14.21 -3.19
C SER A 76 -4.61 -14.97 -2.49
N THR A 77 -4.39 -16.24 -2.18
CA THR A 77 -5.34 -17.11 -1.46
C THR A 77 -5.08 -17.20 0.04
N SER A 78 -4.23 -16.32 0.59
CA SER A 78 -3.91 -16.35 2.02
C SER A 78 -5.14 -16.17 2.89
N ARG A 79 -5.27 -17.03 3.91
CA ARG A 79 -6.38 -17.07 4.84
C ARG A 79 -5.90 -16.99 6.28
N ALA A 80 -6.24 -15.89 6.93
CA ALA A 80 -5.95 -15.70 8.36
C ALA A 80 -6.54 -16.83 9.22
N ASP A 81 -7.74 -17.32 8.88
CA ASP A 81 -8.40 -18.42 9.60
C ASP A 81 -7.69 -19.78 9.46
N ARG A 82 -6.73 -19.90 8.52
CA ARG A 82 -5.88 -21.07 8.34
C ARG A 82 -4.46 -20.87 8.88
N GLY A 83 -4.27 -19.84 9.71
CA GLY A 83 -2.97 -19.51 10.30
C GLY A 83 -1.95 -18.92 9.33
N GLN A 84 -2.38 -18.51 8.12
CA GLN A 84 -1.50 -17.81 7.19
C GLN A 84 -1.42 -16.34 7.59
N SER A 85 -0.21 -15.80 7.64
CA SER A 85 0.03 -14.43 8.09
C SER A 85 -0.37 -13.41 7.03
N LEU A 86 -1.16 -12.43 7.46
CA LEU A 86 -1.40 -11.18 6.75
C LEU A 86 -0.87 -10.07 7.66
N THR A 87 -0.07 -9.15 7.12
CA THR A 87 0.52 -8.06 7.90
C THR A 87 0.15 -6.70 7.35
N ILE A 88 0.04 -5.72 8.24
CA ILE A 88 -0.01 -4.30 7.88
C ILE A 88 1.15 -3.62 8.58
N ALA A 89 2.01 -2.95 7.81
CA ALA A 89 3.25 -2.35 8.32
C ALA A 89 4.08 -3.37 9.13
N GLY A 90 4.16 -4.62 8.67
CA GLY A 90 4.87 -5.71 9.36
C GLY A 90 4.19 -6.27 10.62
N GLN A 91 3.07 -5.70 11.06
CA GLN A 91 2.34 -6.15 12.25
C GLN A 91 1.23 -7.13 11.89
N THR A 92 0.97 -8.08 12.79
CA THR A 92 -0.15 -9.05 12.69
C THR A 92 -1.32 -8.63 13.58
N PHE A 93 -2.44 -9.33 13.45
CA PHE A 93 -3.58 -9.17 14.34
C PHE A 93 -3.62 -10.34 15.32
N ARG A 94 -3.73 -10.04 16.61
CA ARG A 94 -3.88 -11.03 17.67
C ARG A 94 -5.22 -11.75 17.54
N ASN A 95 -5.19 -13.07 17.70
CA ASN A 95 -6.43 -13.85 17.76
C ASN A 95 -7.25 -13.48 19.01
N GLY A 96 -8.54 -13.21 18.80
CA GLY A 96 -9.53 -12.97 19.85
C GLY A 96 -9.98 -11.51 19.95
N ASP A 97 -9.05 -10.58 20.13
CA ASP A 97 -9.36 -9.15 20.27
C ASP A 97 -8.92 -8.29 19.08
N TYR A 98 -8.25 -8.89 18.09
CA TYR A 98 -7.77 -8.21 16.89
C TYR A 98 -6.83 -7.02 17.18
N ALA A 99 -6.17 -7.02 18.33
CA ALA A 99 -5.13 -6.03 18.62
C ALA A 99 -3.93 -6.22 17.68
N MET A 100 -3.27 -5.12 17.30
CA MET A 100 -2.04 -5.18 16.51
C MET A 100 -0.90 -5.74 17.36
N GLU A 101 -0.14 -6.68 16.80
CA GLU A 101 1.02 -7.30 17.44
C GLU A 101 2.30 -7.06 16.64
N GLY A 102 3.42 -6.96 17.36
CA GLY A 102 4.72 -6.64 16.78
C GLY A 102 4.97 -5.14 16.63
N THR A 103 6.11 -4.79 16.04
CA THR A 103 6.54 -3.40 15.81
C THR A 103 6.14 -2.95 14.41
N ALA A 104 5.53 -1.77 14.31
CA ALA A 104 5.24 -1.16 13.01
C ALA A 104 6.54 -0.87 12.26
N VAL A 105 6.66 -1.43 11.06
CA VAL A 105 7.68 -1.07 10.08
C VAL A 105 7.23 0.20 9.39
N VAL A 106 8.05 1.25 9.48
CA VAL A 106 7.88 2.47 8.69
C VAL A 106 8.69 2.31 7.42
N GLU A 107 8.00 2.12 6.31
CA GLU A 107 8.64 2.16 5.00
C GLU A 107 8.77 3.62 4.54
N THR A 108 9.89 3.98 3.92
CA THR A 108 10.16 5.34 3.43
C THR A 108 10.56 5.32 1.98
N GLY A 109 10.03 6.26 1.19
CA GLY A 109 10.50 6.55 -0.16
C GLY A 109 11.19 7.91 -0.17
N GLU A 110 12.39 7.97 -0.73
CA GLU A 110 13.04 9.26 -0.99
C GLU A 110 12.33 9.97 -2.14
N VAL A 111 12.12 11.28 -1.98
CA VAL A 111 11.57 12.12 -3.04
C VAL A 111 12.73 12.83 -3.72
N VAL A 112 13.01 12.45 -4.96
CA VAL A 112 14.07 13.03 -5.79
C VAL A 112 13.41 13.65 -7.01
N ASP A 113 13.66 14.94 -7.24
CA ASP A 113 13.08 15.70 -8.36
C ASP A 113 11.53 15.63 -8.44
N GLY A 114 10.88 15.48 -7.28
CA GLY A 114 9.42 15.37 -7.18
C GLY A 114 8.88 13.96 -7.43
N GLU A 115 9.74 12.95 -7.48
CA GLU A 115 9.36 11.56 -7.71
C GLU A 115 9.75 10.63 -6.55
N ALA A 116 8.93 9.62 -6.28
CA ALA A 116 9.28 8.51 -5.40
C ALA A 116 8.86 7.18 -6.02
N THR A 117 9.76 6.19 -6.04
CA THR A 117 9.51 4.87 -6.63
C THR A 117 9.37 3.81 -5.54
N PHE A 118 8.34 2.97 -5.68
CA PHE A 118 8.08 1.83 -4.80
C PHE A 118 7.90 0.55 -5.60
N THR A 119 8.52 -0.54 -5.14
CA THR A 119 8.23 -1.88 -5.66
C THR A 119 7.11 -2.53 -4.86
N VAL A 120 6.11 -3.06 -5.56
CA VAL A 120 4.95 -3.73 -4.97
C VAL A 120 4.80 -5.11 -5.59
N ALA A 121 4.94 -6.16 -4.76
CA ALA A 121 4.81 -7.54 -5.21
C ALA A 121 3.33 -7.98 -5.29
N ALA A 122 3.05 -9.04 -6.05
CA ALA A 122 1.73 -9.65 -6.11
C ALA A 122 1.20 -9.99 -4.72
N SER A 123 -0.08 -9.72 -4.43
CA SER A 123 -0.67 -9.87 -3.08
C SER A 123 -0.13 -8.85 -2.06
N GLU A 124 0.29 -7.68 -2.53
CA GLU A 124 0.62 -6.53 -1.69
C GLU A 124 -0.17 -5.29 -2.10
N ALA A 125 -0.37 -4.42 -1.13
CA ALA A 125 -0.77 -3.04 -1.36
C ALA A 125 0.11 -2.13 -0.52
N LEU A 126 0.42 -0.94 -1.02
CA LEU A 126 1.20 0.06 -0.32
C LEU A 126 0.40 1.34 -0.20
N LEU A 127 0.18 1.81 1.03
CA LEU A 127 -0.44 3.10 1.30
C LEU A 127 0.66 4.11 1.62
N VAL A 128 0.94 4.99 0.68
CA VAL A 128 1.90 6.09 0.79
C VAL A 128 1.20 7.31 1.39
N TYR A 129 1.84 7.99 2.33
CA TYR A 129 1.39 9.21 2.98
C TYR A 129 2.17 10.38 2.38
N LEU A 130 1.44 11.37 1.88
CA LEU A 130 1.94 12.52 1.11
C LEU A 130 2.10 13.76 2.01
#